data_AF-A0A9X1HL06-F1
#
_entry.id   AF-A0A9X1HL06-F1
#
_cell.length_a   1.000
_cell.length_b   1.000
_cell.length_c   1.000
_cell.angle_alpha   90.00
_cell.angle_beta   90.00
_cell.angle_gamma   90.00
#
_symmetry.space_group_name_H-M   'P 1'
#
loop_
_entity.id
_entity.type
_entity.pdbx_description
1 polymer ?
#
loop_
_entity_poly.entity_id
_entity_poly.type
_entity_poly.pdbx_seq_one_letter_code
_entity_poly.pdbx_strand_id
1 'polypeptide(L)'
;MGITPYRSTRVSGSYSFSDNRFRSADEQLQGESLRDNSIPGLPDHRFSIRLEASMYGFRPALQAERVSSYYVNSLNTVKNDAYTVADLRISHTGISGKGFTILPFFQVSNLADVRYNSSVIINAANNRYFEPAAGRTFQAGFNIIWAGD
;
A
#
# COMPACT_ATOMS: atom_id res chain seq x y z
N MET A 1 24.17 -23.12 -25.06
CA MET A 1 23.01 -22.64 -24.27
C MET A 1 23.56 -21.69 -23.21
N GLY A 2 23.72 -20.41 -23.55
CA GLY A 2 24.30 -19.41 -22.64
C GLY A 2 23.19 -18.74 -21.85
N ILE A 3 23.14 -18.96 -20.53
CA ILE A 3 22.25 -18.20 -19.67
C ILE A 3 22.94 -16.85 -19.47
N THR A 4 22.59 -15.84 -20.25
CA THR A 4 23.10 -14.49 -20.02
C THR A 4 22.52 -13.99 -18.70
N PRO A 5 23.32 -13.74 -17.64
CA PRO A 5 22.79 -13.31 -16.36
C PRO A 5 22.35 -11.84 -16.48
N TYR A 6 21.08 -11.60 -16.81
CA TYR A 6 20.51 -10.26 -16.77
C TYR A 6 20.21 -9.89 -15.31
N ARG A 7 21.20 -9.28 -14.66
CA ARG A 7 21.03 -8.66 -13.34
C ARG A 7 20.65 -7.20 -13.53
N SER A 8 19.44 -6.85 -13.12
CA SER A 8 19.02 -5.46 -12.99
C SER A 8 18.37 -5.24 -11.64
N THR A 9 18.52 -4.03 -11.12
CA THR A 9 17.87 -3.60 -9.88
C THR A 9 17.26 -2.23 -10.12
N ARG A 10 16.01 -2.06 -9.71
CA ARG A 10 15.29 -0.80 -9.75
C ARG A 10 14.80 -0.47 -8.35
N VAL A 11 15.02 0.77 -7.95
CA VAL A 11 14.44 1.34 -6.74
C VAL A 11 13.57 2.51 -7.17
N SER A 12 12.35 2.55 -6.65
CA SER A 12 11.46 3.70 -6.77
C SER A 12 10.85 4.01 -5.41
N GLY A 13 10.49 5.27 -5.18
CA GLY A 13 9.84 5.66 -3.95
C GLY A 13 9.20 7.03 -4.08
N SER A 14 8.29 7.32 -3.17
CA SER A 14 7.61 8.60 -3.06
C SER A 14 7.41 8.97 -1.60
N TYR A 15 7.41 10.27 -1.34
CA TYR A 15 7.09 10.84 -0.05
C TYR A 15 6.17 12.03 -0.27
N SER A 16 5.10 12.11 0.52
CA SER A 16 4.20 13.25 0.55
C SER A 16 4.04 13.76 1.96
N PHE A 17 4.09 15.08 2.09
CA PHE A 17 3.76 15.81 3.30
C PHE A 17 2.59 16.75 3.05
N SER A 18 1.64 16.82 3.97
CA SER A 18 0.55 17.81 3.90
C SER A 18 0.09 18.22 5.30
N ASP A 19 0.00 19.52 5.56
CA ASP A 19 -0.64 20.05 6.76
C ASP A 19 -1.93 20.77 6.33
N ASN A 20 -3.07 20.09 6.54
CA ASN A 20 -4.38 20.58 6.14
C ASN A 20 -5.21 20.86 7.37
N ARG A 21 -5.67 22.11 7.54
CA ARG A 21 -6.44 22.55 8.70
C ARG A 21 -7.63 23.40 8.29
N PHE A 22 -8.68 23.35 9.10
CA PHE A 22 -9.80 24.27 9.02
C PHE A 22 -9.32 25.70 9.32
N ARG A 23 -9.77 26.66 8.51
CA ARG A 23 -9.35 28.06 8.61
C ARG A 23 -10.46 29.01 9.05
N SER A 24 -11.73 28.62 8.87
CA SER A 24 -12.85 29.51 9.19
C SER A 24 -13.21 29.45 10.66
N ALA A 25 -13.50 30.60 11.27
CA ALA A 25 -14.01 30.69 12.63
C ALA A 25 -15.49 30.27 12.74
N ASP A 26 -16.21 30.28 11.62
CA ASP A 26 -17.63 29.96 11.54
C ASP A 26 -17.89 28.44 11.43
N GLU A 27 -16.84 27.65 11.20
CA GLU A 27 -16.92 26.20 11.19
C GLU A 27 -17.01 25.69 12.63
N GLN A 28 -18.24 25.37 13.06
CA GLN A 28 -18.52 24.79 14.37
C GLN A 28 -19.23 23.46 14.24
N LEU A 29 -18.92 22.53 15.13
CA LEU A 29 -19.59 21.24 15.24
C LEU A 29 -19.93 21.00 16.70
N GLN A 30 -21.22 20.76 17.01
CA GLN A 30 -21.71 20.59 18.39
C GLN A 30 -21.38 21.78 19.32
N GLY A 31 -21.28 22.99 18.78
CA GLY A 31 -20.95 24.21 19.53
C GLY A 31 -19.45 24.42 19.78
N GLU A 32 -18.60 23.47 19.36
CA GLU A 32 -17.14 23.61 19.42
C GLU A 32 -16.60 24.16 18.10
N SER A 33 -15.62 25.07 18.19
CA SER A 33 -14.94 25.60 17.00
C SER A 33 -14.02 24.54 16.39
N LEU A 34 -14.06 24.44 15.06
CA LEU A 34 -13.16 23.60 14.29
C LEU A 34 -11.88 24.33 13.87
N ARG A 35 -11.71 25.61 14.21
CA ARG A 35 -10.57 26.40 13.75
C ARG A 35 -9.25 25.72 14.16
N ASP A 36 -8.30 25.65 13.21
CA ASP A 36 -6.98 25.04 13.36
C ASP A 36 -6.96 23.51 13.59
N ASN A 37 -8.12 22.86 13.65
CA ASN A 37 -8.21 21.41 13.64
C ASN A 37 -7.73 20.85 12.29
N SER A 38 -7.08 19.68 12.32
CA SER A 38 -6.67 18.99 11.10
C SER A 38 -7.89 18.45 10.35
N ILE A 39 -7.84 18.48 9.03
CA ILE A 39 -8.87 17.87 8.18
C ILE A 39 -8.83 16.35 8.38
N PRO A 40 -9.93 15.72 8.82
CA PRO A 40 -9.93 14.28 9.08
C PRO A 40 -9.78 13.46 7.79
N GLY A 41 -9.21 12.26 7.93
CA GLY A 41 -8.98 11.32 6.84
C GLY A 41 -7.70 11.58 6.03
N LEU A 42 -6.95 12.65 6.34
CA LEU A 42 -5.73 13.00 5.63
C LEU A 42 -4.50 12.76 6.52
N PRO A 43 -3.61 11.81 6.18
CA PRO A 43 -2.34 11.65 6.87
C PRO A 43 -1.33 12.73 6.48
N ASP A 44 -0.68 13.30 7.49
CA ASP A 44 0.34 14.32 7.28
C ASP A 44 1.56 13.79 6.54
N HIS A 45 1.94 12.52 6.78
CA HIS A 45 3.08 11.87 6.15
C HIS A 45 2.67 10.54 5.52
N ARG A 46 3.02 10.37 4.25
CA ARG A 46 2.91 9.10 3.55
C ARG A 46 4.18 8.84 2.76
N PHE A 47 4.73 7.65 2.94
CA PHE A 47 5.96 7.21 2.29
C PHE A 47 5.73 5.85 1.64
N SER A 48 6.19 5.69 0.40
CA SER A 48 6.21 4.40 -0.27
C SER A 48 7.58 4.16 -0.90
N ILE A 49 8.03 2.90 -0.88
CA ILE A 49 9.25 2.47 -1.54
C ILE A 49 9.03 1.09 -2.17
N ARG A 50 9.63 0.88 -3.33
CA ARG A 50 9.63 -0.38 -4.05
C ARG A 50 11.04 -0.70 -4.54
N LEU A 51 11.45 -1.93 -4.28
CA LEU A 51 12.70 -2.53 -4.76
C LEU A 51 12.34 -3.70 -5.67
N GLU A 52 12.83 -3.66 -6.90
CA GLU A 52 12.66 -4.72 -7.89
C GLU A 52 14.03 -5.20 -8.33
N ALA A 53 14.22 -6.51 -8.43
CA ALA A 53 15.42 -7.08 -9.00
C ALA A 53 15.05 -8.10 -10.07
N SER A 54 16.00 -8.38 -10.97
CA SER A 54 15.95 -9.48 -11.93
C SER A 54 17.19 -10.32 -11.75
N MET A 55 17.04 -11.62 -11.51
CA MET A 55 18.17 -12.56 -11.39
C MET A 55 17.75 -13.97 -11.79
N TYR A 56 18.53 -14.62 -12.65
CA TYR A 56 18.34 -16.03 -13.02
C TYR A 56 16.90 -16.39 -13.45
N GLY A 57 16.23 -15.51 -14.18
CA GLY A 57 14.84 -15.70 -14.61
C GLY A 57 13.78 -15.37 -13.54
N PHE A 58 14.17 -14.97 -12.33
CA PHE A 58 13.25 -14.48 -11.31
C PHE A 58 13.22 -12.95 -11.25
N ARG A 59 12.05 -12.41 -10.91
CA ARG A 59 11.80 -10.99 -10.65
C ARG A 59 11.14 -10.82 -9.28
N PRO A 60 11.92 -10.80 -8.19
CA PRO A 60 11.43 -10.39 -6.88
C PRO A 60 11.16 -8.88 -6.84
N ALA A 61 10.08 -8.50 -6.17
CA ALA A 61 9.66 -7.13 -5.92
C ALA A 61 9.21 -7.02 -4.45
N LEU A 62 9.86 -6.13 -3.68
CA LEU A 62 9.47 -5.77 -2.32
C LEU A 62 8.90 -4.36 -2.35
N GLN A 63 7.71 -4.16 -1.81
CA GLN A 63 7.10 -2.84 -1.64
C GLN A 63 6.83 -2.61 -0.16
N ALA A 64 7.11 -1.42 0.34
CA ALA A 64 6.75 -1.01 1.69
C ALA A 64 6.06 0.35 1.66
N GLU A 65 5.09 0.53 2.54
CA GLU A 65 4.35 1.76 2.72
C GLU A 65 4.25 2.11 4.20
N ARG A 66 4.49 3.38 4.53
CA ARG A 66 4.29 3.97 5.85
C ARG A 66 3.26 5.09 5.75
N VAL A 67 2.24 5.03 6.59
CA VAL A 67 1.22 6.09 6.74
C VAL A 67 1.25 6.56 8.19
N SER A 68 1.36 7.87 8.40
CA SER A 68 1.28 8.45 9.75
C SER A 68 -0.12 8.32 10.34
N SER A 69 -0.24 8.57 11.64
CA SER A 69 -1.55 8.67 12.28
C SER A 69 -2.29 9.89 11.72
N TYR A 70 -3.61 9.84 11.72
CA TYR A 70 -4.46 10.94 11.27
C TYR A 70 -5.80 10.93 12.01
N TYR A 71 -6.46 12.08 12.08
CA TYR A 71 -7.76 12.18 12.73
C TYR A 71 -8.87 11.60 11.88
N VAL A 72 -9.86 10.98 12.51
CA VAL A 72 -11.03 10.39 11.83
C VAL A 72 -12.30 11.21 12.01
N ASN A 73 -12.26 12.28 12.81
CA ASN A 73 -13.36 13.20 13.01
C ASN A 73 -12.90 14.67 13.03
N SER A 74 -13.81 15.58 12.67
CA SER A 74 -13.51 17.01 12.55
C SER A 74 -13.15 17.67 13.88
N LEU A 75 -13.68 17.15 14.99
CA LEU A 75 -13.33 17.59 16.34
C LEU A 75 -11.90 17.18 16.77
N ASN A 76 -11.21 16.37 15.96
CA ASN A 76 -9.85 15.92 16.25
C ASN A 76 -9.73 15.19 17.60
N THR A 77 -10.75 14.43 18.00
CA THR A 77 -10.75 13.68 19.26
C THR A 77 -10.41 12.20 19.09
N VAL A 78 -10.50 11.66 17.86
CA VAL A 78 -10.19 10.26 17.56
C VAL A 78 -9.19 10.18 16.40
N LYS A 79 -8.19 9.30 16.54
CA LYS A 79 -7.17 9.05 15.52
C LYS A 79 -7.21 7.63 15.02
N ASN A 80 -6.85 7.46 13.74
CA ASN A 80 -6.36 6.21 13.21
C ASN A 80 -4.86 6.12 13.46
N ASP A 81 -4.39 4.96 13.93
CA ASP A 81 -2.98 4.75 14.23
C ASP A 81 -2.12 4.71 12.96
N ALA A 82 -0.87 5.13 13.12
CA ALA A 82 0.13 5.06 12.07
C ALA A 82 0.48 3.59 11.79
N TYR A 83 0.50 3.16 10.52
CA TYR A 83 0.85 1.78 10.17
C TYR A 83 1.97 1.72 9.13
N THR A 84 2.65 0.58 9.11
CA THR A 84 3.65 0.25 8.10
C THR A 84 3.34 -1.14 7.58
N VAL A 85 3.21 -1.30 6.27
CA VAL A 85 2.98 -2.59 5.65
C VAL A 85 4.01 -2.83 4.56
N ALA A 86 4.31 -4.10 4.30
CA ALA A 86 5.20 -4.50 3.23
C ALA A 86 4.66 -5.74 2.52
N ASP A 87 4.85 -5.76 1.21
CA ASP A 87 4.40 -6.82 0.31
C ASP A 87 5.60 -7.36 -0.47
N LEU A 88 5.66 -8.68 -0.63
CA LEU A 88 6.66 -9.36 -1.46
C LEU A 88 5.96 -10.07 -2.61
N ARG A 89 6.44 -9.84 -3.83
CA ARG A 89 6.06 -10.60 -5.02
C ARG A 89 7.29 -11.22 -5.65
N ILE A 90 7.21 -12.49 -6.02
CA ILE A 90 8.23 -13.19 -6.79
C ILE A 90 7.56 -13.69 -8.06
N SER A 91 8.10 -13.32 -9.22
CA SER A 91 7.63 -13.82 -10.52
C SER A 91 8.76 -14.42 -11.34
N HIS A 92 8.45 -15.28 -12.30
CA HIS A 92 9.44 -15.80 -13.25
C HIS A 92 9.28 -15.12 -14.62
N THR A 93 10.38 -14.87 -15.32
CA THR A 93 10.42 -14.15 -16.61
C THR A 93 9.85 -14.95 -17.78
N GLY A 94 9.47 -16.20 -17.55
CA GLY A 94 9.00 -17.12 -18.58
C GLY A 94 9.66 -18.48 -18.47
N ILE A 95 8.85 -19.53 -18.41
CA ILE A 95 9.26 -20.93 -18.56
C ILE A 95 8.81 -21.34 -19.96
N SER A 96 9.76 -21.50 -20.86
CA SER A 96 9.48 -21.82 -22.27
C SER A 96 9.10 -23.28 -22.45
N GLY A 97 7.99 -23.52 -23.15
CA GLY A 97 7.55 -24.80 -23.67
C GLY A 97 7.48 -24.79 -25.20
N LYS A 98 6.99 -25.87 -25.80
CA LYS A 98 6.76 -25.92 -27.26
C LYS A 98 5.55 -25.05 -27.61
N GLY A 99 5.77 -23.92 -28.27
CA GLY A 99 4.71 -23.00 -28.72
C GLY A 99 4.07 -22.15 -27.62
N PHE A 100 4.62 -22.14 -26.40
CA PHE A 100 4.12 -21.29 -25.33
C PHE A 100 5.20 -20.92 -24.30
N THR A 101 4.95 -19.88 -23.51
CA THR A 101 5.75 -19.47 -22.36
C THR A 101 4.85 -19.21 -21.16
N ILE A 102 5.15 -19.80 -20.01
CA ILE A 102 4.39 -19.59 -18.77
C ILE A 102 5.11 -18.59 -17.87
N LEU A 103 4.38 -17.61 -17.33
CA LEU A 103 4.90 -16.58 -16.41
C LEU A 103 4.23 -16.75 -15.05
N PRO A 104 4.73 -17.65 -14.18
CA PRO A 104 4.19 -17.83 -12.84
C PRO A 104 4.59 -16.70 -11.90
N PHE A 105 3.78 -16.51 -10.85
CA PHE A 105 4.07 -15.62 -9.73
C PHE A 105 3.51 -16.14 -8.42
N PHE A 106 4.10 -15.66 -7.33
CA PHE A 106 3.62 -15.78 -5.97
C PHE A 106 3.77 -14.44 -5.26
N GLN A 107 2.83 -14.11 -4.39
CA GLN A 107 2.81 -12.87 -3.63
C GLN A 107 2.34 -13.12 -2.20
N VAL A 108 3.02 -12.47 -1.26
CA VAL A 108 2.61 -12.34 0.13
C VAL A 108 2.37 -10.86 0.38
N SER A 109 1.13 -10.48 0.68
CA SER A 109 0.83 -9.12 1.13
C SER A 109 0.77 -9.06 2.65
N ASN A 110 1.17 -7.92 3.21
CA ASN A 110 1.29 -7.70 4.65
C ASN A 110 2.23 -8.75 5.32
N LEU A 111 3.50 -8.74 4.90
CA LEU A 111 4.56 -9.66 5.31
C LEU A 111 4.74 -9.81 6.82
N ALA A 112 4.46 -8.75 7.58
CA ALA A 112 4.59 -8.75 9.03
C ALA A 112 3.27 -9.05 9.78
N ASP A 113 2.18 -9.36 9.06
CA ASP A 113 0.83 -9.57 9.61
C ASP A 113 0.37 -8.40 10.51
N VAL A 114 0.63 -7.18 10.06
CA VAL A 114 0.26 -5.95 10.77
C VAL A 114 -1.25 -5.82 10.79
N ARG A 115 -1.82 -5.57 11.97
CA ARG A 115 -3.22 -5.18 12.12
C ARG A 115 -3.33 -3.68 11.94
N TYR A 116 -4.06 -3.26 10.91
CA TYR A 116 -4.28 -1.84 10.57
C TYR A 116 -5.65 -1.66 9.93
N ASN A 117 -6.07 -0.41 9.74
CA ASN A 117 -7.31 -0.09 9.05
C ASN A 117 -7.01 0.29 7.60
N SER A 118 -7.70 -0.36 6.65
CA SER A 118 -7.56 -0.03 5.22
C SER A 118 -8.22 1.31 4.88
N SER A 119 -9.24 1.66 5.64
CA SER A 119 -10.03 2.87 5.48
C SER A 119 -10.69 3.26 6.78
N VAL A 120 -11.24 4.48 6.80
CA VAL A 120 -12.05 4.98 7.90
C VAL A 120 -13.30 5.66 7.35
N ILE A 121 -14.37 5.62 8.12
CA ILE A 121 -15.58 6.40 7.88
C ILE A 121 -15.43 7.70 8.68
N ILE A 122 -15.13 8.78 7.97
CA ILE A 122 -14.91 10.10 8.56
C ILE A 122 -16.20 10.57 9.24
N ASN A 123 -16.08 11.09 10.48
CA ASN A 123 -17.23 11.56 11.27
C ASN A 123 -18.34 10.50 11.45
N ALA A 124 -18.00 9.21 11.48
CA ALA A 124 -18.96 8.15 11.76
C ALA A 124 -19.70 8.35 13.09
N ALA A 125 -20.97 7.96 13.12
CA ALA A 125 -21.76 7.91 14.34
C ALA A 125 -21.38 6.69 15.21
N ASN A 126 -21.68 6.76 16.51
CA ASN A 126 -21.55 5.65 17.46
C ASN A 126 -20.16 5.00 17.50
N ASN A 127 -19.10 5.79 17.29
CA ASN A 127 -17.70 5.35 17.30
C ASN A 127 -17.32 4.29 16.25
N ARG A 128 -18.08 4.18 15.15
CA ARG A 128 -17.86 3.17 14.09
C ARG A 128 -16.94 3.68 12.98
N TYR A 129 -15.78 4.21 13.36
CA TYR A 129 -14.88 4.90 12.43
C TYR A 129 -14.02 3.97 11.56
N PHE A 130 -13.70 2.76 12.02
CA PHE A 130 -12.58 1.99 11.47
C PHE A 130 -13.04 0.82 10.59
N GLU A 131 -12.40 0.65 9.45
CA GLU A 131 -12.57 -0.50 8.56
C GLU A 131 -11.25 -1.29 8.50
N PRO A 132 -11.13 -2.38 9.28
CA PRO A 132 -9.91 -3.16 9.37
C PRO A 132 -9.50 -3.75 8.02
N ALA A 133 -8.20 -3.64 7.72
CA ALA A 133 -7.61 -4.33 6.57
C ALA A 133 -7.51 -5.83 6.83
N ALA A 134 -7.36 -6.61 5.74
CA ALA A 134 -6.95 -7.99 5.85
C ALA A 134 -5.57 -8.11 6.54
N GLY A 135 -5.36 -9.19 7.28
CA GLY A 135 -4.04 -9.56 7.79
C GLY A 135 -3.12 -10.01 6.65
N ARG A 136 -2.21 -10.94 6.93
CA ARG A 136 -1.39 -11.54 5.89
C ARG A 136 -2.22 -12.30 4.87
N THR A 137 -1.97 -12.06 3.59
CA THR A 137 -2.64 -12.77 2.50
C THR A 137 -1.62 -13.35 1.52
N PHE A 138 -2.03 -14.40 0.81
CA PHE A 138 -1.21 -15.13 -0.14
C PHE A 138 -1.94 -15.19 -1.48
N GLN A 139 -1.21 -14.92 -2.57
CA GLN A 139 -1.73 -14.99 -3.93
C GLN A 139 -0.73 -15.71 -4.82
N ALA A 140 -1.21 -16.54 -5.73
CA ALA A 140 -0.39 -17.24 -6.70
C ALA A 140 -1.14 -17.32 -8.03
N GLY A 141 -0.40 -17.41 -9.13
CA GLY A 141 -0.99 -17.56 -10.45
C GLY A 141 0.04 -17.63 -11.54
N PHE A 142 -0.41 -17.69 -12.79
CA PHE A 142 0.45 -17.68 -13.96
C PHE A 142 -0.27 -17.10 -15.17
N ASN A 143 0.51 -16.51 -16.08
CA ASN A 143 0.04 -16.15 -17.42
C ASN A 143 0.63 -17.11 -18.46
N ILE A 144 -0.08 -17.35 -19.55
CA ILE A 144 0.41 -18.11 -20.71
C ILE A 144 0.52 -17.17 -21.89
N ILE A 145 1.70 -17.08 -22.49
CA ILE A 145 1.91 -16.46 -23.79
C ILE A 145 2.01 -17.58 -24.80
N TRP A 146 1.06 -17.67 -25.72
CA TRP A 146 1.07 -18.65 -26.80
C TRP A 146 1.70 -18.04 -28.06
N ALA A 147 2.64 -18.76 -28.65
CA ALA A 147 3.27 -18.44 -29.93
C ALA A 147 2.80 -19.53 -30.90
N GLY A 148 1.61 -19.35 -31.45
CA GLY A 148 1.17 -20.14 -32.59
C GLY A 148 1.61 -19.53 -33.90
N ASP A 149 1.67 -20.40 -34.91
CA ASP A 149 1.76 -20.03 -36.32
C ASP A 149 0.38 -19.59 -36.84
#